data_AF-A0A536Z2H0-F1
#
_entry.id   AF-A0A536Z2H0-F1
#
_cell.length_a   1.000
_cell.length_b   1.000
_cell.length_c   1.000
_cell.angle_alpha   90.00
_cell.angle_beta   90.00
_cell.angle_gamma   90.00
#
_symmetry.space_group_name_H-M   'P 1'
#
loop_
_entity.id
_entity.type
_entity.pdbx_description
1 polymer ?
#
loop_
_entity_poly.entity_id
_entity_poly.type
_entity_poly.pdbx_seq_one_letter_code
_entity_poly.pdbx_strand_id
1 'polypeptide(L)'
;YHEYGTFTPIQVASIASLEGPQDCVADIVMKYQKRRDVLVKGLHEAGWRVENPKASMYVWGRIPEPYRKLGSLEFTKKLLAQAKVSVSPGVGFGEFGDGHVRFAMIENEPRTRQAIRGIKQMFREDGLCHL
;
A
#
# COMPACT_ATOMS: atom_id res chain seq x y z
N TYR A 1 17.37 2.10 -35.22
CA TYR A 1 17.64 1.26 -34.04
C TYR A 1 16.77 0.03 -34.18
N HIS A 2 17.35 -1.11 -34.54
CA HIS A 2 16.62 -2.36 -34.71
C HIS A 2 16.58 -3.09 -33.36
N GLU A 3 15.39 -3.22 -32.77
CA GLU A 3 15.16 -4.06 -31.60
C GLU A 3 15.09 -5.52 -32.05
N TYR A 4 16.17 -6.29 -31.86
CA TYR A 4 16.27 -7.71 -32.24
C TYR A 4 15.55 -8.67 -31.26
N GLY A 5 14.68 -8.14 -30.40
CA GLY A 5 13.94 -8.90 -29.39
C GLY A 5 14.45 -8.71 -27.96
N THR A 6 13.76 -9.34 -27.02
CA THR A 6 14.06 -9.25 -25.59
C THR A 6 15.47 -9.75 -25.29
N PHE A 7 16.18 -9.10 -24.37
CA PHE A 7 17.54 -9.46 -23.96
C PHE A 7 17.62 -10.95 -23.58
N THR A 8 18.37 -11.74 -24.35
CA THR A 8 18.40 -13.21 -24.26
C THR A 8 18.67 -13.74 -22.85
N PRO A 9 19.58 -13.17 -22.03
CA PRO A 9 19.76 -13.60 -20.65
C PRO A 9 18.49 -13.50 -19.78
N ILE A 10 17.64 -12.49 -20.00
CA ILE A 10 16.35 -12.37 -19.30
C ILE A 10 15.35 -13.43 -19.78
N GLN A 11 15.40 -13.81 -21.07
CA GLN A 11 14.56 -14.89 -21.59
C GLN A 11 14.94 -16.23 -20.93
N VAL A 12 16.23 -16.55 -20.84
CA VAL A 12 16.72 -17.77 -20.18
C VAL A 12 16.38 -17.77 -18.68
N ALA A 13 16.58 -16.63 -18.00
CA ALA A 13 16.18 -16.49 -16.60
C ALA A 13 14.65 -16.63 -16.39
N SER A 14 13.84 -16.17 -17.36
CA SER A 14 12.39 -16.33 -17.34
C SER A 14 11.99 -17.80 -17.46
N ILE A 15 12.65 -18.59 -18.33
CA ILE A 15 12.42 -20.05 -18.42
C ILE A 15 12.68 -20.70 -17.06
N ALA A 16 13.85 -20.42 -16.47
CA ALA A 16 14.19 -20.95 -15.14
C ALA A 16 13.18 -20.54 -14.05
N SER A 17 12.65 -19.32 -14.12
CA SER A 17 11.66 -18.81 -13.16
C SER A 17 10.27 -19.44 -13.35
N LEU A 18 9.88 -19.78 -14.58
CA LEU A 18 8.58 -20.36 -14.92
C LEU A 18 8.54 -21.88 -14.71
N GLU A 19 9.60 -22.59 -15.05
CA GLU A 19 9.64 -24.07 -15.03
C GLU A 19 10.29 -24.65 -13.77
N GLY A 20 11.14 -23.87 -13.09
CA GLY A 20 11.81 -24.29 -11.87
C GLY A 20 10.88 -24.40 -10.64
N PRO A 21 11.42 -24.81 -9.48
CA PRO A 21 10.67 -24.86 -8.23
C PRO A 21 10.01 -23.52 -7.88
N GLN A 22 8.75 -23.56 -7.48
CA GLN A 22 7.93 -22.36 -7.22
C GLN A 22 7.92 -21.95 -5.74
N ASP A 23 8.76 -22.55 -4.89
CA ASP A 23 8.84 -22.23 -3.45
C ASP A 23 9.16 -20.75 -3.21
N CYS A 24 10.00 -20.16 -4.06
CA CYS A 24 10.32 -18.74 -3.99
C CYS A 24 9.09 -17.83 -4.16
N VAL A 25 8.11 -18.25 -4.99
CA VAL A 25 6.84 -17.53 -5.18
C VAL A 25 5.97 -17.70 -3.93
N ALA A 26 5.88 -18.90 -3.37
CA ALA A 26 5.14 -19.15 -2.14
C ALA A 26 5.67 -18.31 -0.98
N ASP A 27 7.00 -18.19 -0.84
CA ASP A 27 7.64 -17.34 0.16
C ASP A 27 7.32 -15.85 -0.04
N ILE A 28 7.29 -15.38 -1.29
CA ILE A 28 6.92 -13.99 -1.63
C ILE A 28 5.44 -13.74 -1.28
N VAL A 29 4.55 -14.66 -1.62
CA VAL A 29 3.12 -14.57 -1.28
C VAL A 29 2.93 -14.48 0.23
N MET A 30 3.58 -15.36 0.99
CA MET A 30 3.51 -15.35 2.46
C MET A 30 4.09 -14.07 3.06
N LYS A 31 5.14 -13.51 2.46
CA LYS A 31 5.74 -12.23 2.87
C LYS A 31 4.75 -11.07 2.67
N TYR A 32 4.10 -10.98 1.50
CA TYR A 32 3.09 -9.95 1.26
C TYR A 32 1.86 -10.13 2.14
N GLN A 33 1.44 -11.37 2.41
CA GLN A 33 0.34 -11.65 3.32
C GLN A 33 0.63 -11.14 4.74
N LYS A 34 1.83 -11.42 5.30
CA LYS A 34 2.22 -10.90 6.61
C LYS A 34 2.22 -9.37 6.66
N ARG A 35 2.77 -8.73 5.62
CA ARG A 35 2.79 -7.26 5.52
C ARG A 35 1.38 -6.67 5.42
N ARG A 36 0.48 -7.32 4.67
CA ARG A 36 -0.94 -6.97 4.59
C ARG A 36 -1.59 -7.02 5.96
N ASP A 37 -1.40 -8.13 6.67
CA ASP A 37 -2.04 -8.36 7.96
C ASP A 37 -1.59 -7.32 8.99
N VAL A 38 -0.29 -6.98 9.01
CA VAL A 38 0.25 -5.90 9.86
C VAL A 38 -0.33 -4.53 9.49
N LEU A 39 -0.35 -4.19 8.20
CA LEU A 39 -0.86 -2.89 7.73
C LEU A 39 -2.36 -2.73 8.03
N VAL A 40 -3.18 -3.69 7.60
CA VAL A 40 -4.64 -3.65 7.75
C VAL A 40 -5.02 -3.63 9.23
N LYS A 41 -4.45 -4.53 10.05
CA LYS A 41 -4.72 -4.56 11.49
C LYS A 41 -4.34 -3.25 12.16
N GLY A 42 -3.15 -2.72 11.87
CA GLY A 42 -2.70 -1.48 12.49
C GLY A 42 -3.50 -0.24 12.05
N LEU A 43 -3.93 -0.18 10.80
CA LEU A 43 -4.85 0.87 10.33
C LEU A 43 -6.20 0.77 11.04
N HIS A 44 -6.74 -0.45 11.22
CA HIS A 44 -7.98 -0.67 11.97
C HIS A 44 -7.85 -0.23 13.44
N GLU A 45 -6.74 -0.55 14.09
CA GLU A 45 -6.41 -0.12 15.47
C GLU A 45 -6.18 1.39 15.61
N ALA A 46 -5.87 2.07 14.50
CA ALA A 46 -5.82 3.53 14.43
C ALA A 46 -7.20 4.15 14.13
N GLY A 47 -8.26 3.35 13.95
CA GLY A 47 -9.61 3.83 13.61
C GLY A 47 -9.87 3.95 12.10
N TRP A 48 -8.90 3.58 11.24
CA TRP A 48 -9.06 3.59 9.79
C TRP A 48 -9.49 2.21 9.27
N ARG A 49 -10.80 2.03 9.07
CA ARG A 49 -11.38 0.79 8.57
C ARG A 49 -11.19 0.63 7.05
N VAL A 50 -10.03 0.15 6.65
CA VAL A 50 -9.72 -0.23 5.26
C VAL A 50 -10.19 -1.66 4.94
N GLU A 51 -10.48 -1.94 3.68
CA GLU A 51 -10.78 -3.32 3.26
C GLU A 51 -9.52 -4.19 3.29
N ASN A 52 -9.70 -5.47 3.66
CA ASN A 52 -8.62 -6.44 3.64
C ASN A 52 -8.51 -7.07 2.24
N PRO A 53 -7.43 -6.81 1.47
CA PRO A 53 -7.34 -7.31 0.10
C PRO A 53 -7.10 -8.84 0.07
N LYS A 54 -7.81 -9.51 -0.85
CA LYS A 54 -7.66 -10.97 -1.06
C LYS A 54 -6.39 -11.30 -1.86
N ALA A 55 -5.93 -10.40 -2.71
CA ALA A 55 -4.76 -10.55 -3.58
C ALA A 55 -4.16 -9.19 -3.94
N SER A 56 -3.12 -9.19 -4.79
CA SER A 56 -2.27 -8.05 -5.15
C SER A 56 -1.35 -7.55 -4.02
N MET A 57 -0.54 -6.54 -4.33
CA MET A 57 0.43 -5.92 -3.42
C MET A 57 -0.09 -4.62 -2.78
N TYR A 58 -1.39 -4.35 -2.89
CA TYR A 58 -1.98 -3.07 -2.51
C TYR A 58 -3.10 -3.20 -1.49
N VAL A 59 -3.17 -2.24 -0.56
CA VAL A 59 -4.37 -1.96 0.22
C VAL A 59 -5.02 -0.70 -0.35
N TRP A 60 -6.26 -0.82 -0.80
CA TRP A 60 -7.06 0.29 -1.30
C TRP A 60 -7.86 0.89 -0.14
N GLY A 61 -7.36 2.00 0.40
CA GLY A 61 -7.91 2.62 1.61
C GLY A 61 -8.86 3.75 1.26
N ARG A 62 -10.16 3.57 1.53
CA ARG A 62 -11.13 4.67 1.44
C ARG A 62 -10.77 5.77 2.42
N ILE A 63 -10.78 7.02 1.97
CA ILE A 63 -10.45 8.17 2.81
C ILE A 63 -11.47 8.26 3.96
N PRO A 64 -11.01 8.41 5.22
CA PRO A 64 -11.90 8.57 6.37
C PRO A 64 -12.84 9.74 6.16
N GLU A 65 -14.07 9.64 6.69
CA GLU A 65 -15.12 10.65 6.46
C GLU A 65 -14.66 12.09 6.76
N PRO A 66 -13.98 12.38 7.89
CA PRO A 66 -13.55 13.74 8.21
C PRO A 66 -12.59 14.37 7.20
N TYR A 67 -11.86 13.55 6.44
CA TYR A 67 -10.90 13.99 5.43
C TYR A 67 -11.44 13.91 4.00
N ARG A 68 -12.66 13.39 3.80
CA ARG A 68 -13.18 13.07 2.46
C ARG A 68 -13.29 14.30 1.56
N LYS A 69 -13.56 15.47 2.15
CA LYS A 69 -13.63 16.75 1.42
C LYS A 69 -12.29 17.23 0.86
N LEU A 70 -11.16 16.70 1.35
CA LEU A 70 -9.83 17.06 0.83
C LEU A 70 -9.58 16.44 -0.55
N GLY A 71 -10.28 15.36 -0.91
CA GLY A 71 -9.90 14.52 -2.04
C GLY A 71 -8.58 13.77 -1.79
N SER A 72 -8.24 12.87 -2.70
CA SER A 72 -7.11 11.95 -2.52
C SER A 72 -5.75 12.64 -2.60
N LEU A 73 -5.61 13.68 -3.41
CA LEU A 73 -4.35 14.40 -3.58
C LEU A 73 -3.93 15.15 -2.32
N GLU A 74 -4.82 16.00 -1.78
CA GLU A 74 -4.50 16.79 -0.59
C GLU A 74 -4.41 15.91 0.67
N PHE A 75 -5.23 14.86 0.77
CA PHE A 75 -5.10 13.90 1.86
C PHE A 75 -3.75 13.15 1.82
N THR A 76 -3.27 12.78 0.64
CA THR A 76 -1.94 12.18 0.47
C THR A 76 -0.83 13.15 0.89
N LYS A 77 -0.92 14.44 0.51
CA LYS A 77 0.03 15.47 0.96
C LYS A 77 0.02 15.61 2.49
N LYS A 78 -1.15 15.57 3.13
CA LYS A 78 -1.28 15.62 4.59
C LYS A 78 -0.62 14.41 5.26
N LEU A 79 -0.85 13.19 4.76
CA LEU A 79 -0.18 11.98 5.25
C LEU A 79 1.34 12.08 5.14
N LEU A 80 1.86 12.61 4.03
CA LEU A 80 3.29 12.80 3.84
C LEU A 80 3.85 13.84 4.84
N ALA A 81 3.18 14.98 4.97
CA ALA A 81 3.64 16.08 5.81
C ALA A 81 3.57 15.76 7.31
N GLN A 82 2.49 15.14 7.77
CA GLN A 82 2.20 14.95 9.20
C GLN A 82 2.51 13.54 9.68
N ALA A 83 2.02 12.52 8.97
CA ALA A 83 2.26 11.12 9.34
C ALA A 83 3.63 10.58 8.86
N LYS A 84 4.34 11.31 7.99
CA LYS A 84 5.58 10.87 7.33
C LYS A 84 5.39 9.59 6.50
N VAL A 85 4.22 9.44 5.89
CA VAL A 85 3.85 8.27 5.07
C VAL A 85 3.50 8.72 3.66
N SER A 86 4.19 8.14 2.67
CA SER A 86 3.83 8.33 1.26
C SER A 86 2.83 7.26 0.82
N VAL A 87 1.76 7.67 0.16
CA VAL A 87 0.74 6.82 -0.47
C VAL A 87 0.47 7.33 -1.88
N SER A 88 -0.15 6.51 -2.74
CA SER A 88 -0.59 7.00 -4.05
C SER A 88 -2.00 7.60 -3.95
N PRO A 89 -2.24 8.82 -4.45
CA PRO A 89 -3.58 9.40 -4.48
C PRO A 89 -4.46 8.63 -5.47
N GLY A 90 -5.68 8.31 -5.07
CA GLY A 90 -6.59 7.50 -5.87
C GLY A 90 -7.00 8.13 -7.19
N VAL A 91 -7.04 9.46 -7.29
CA VAL A 91 -7.32 10.18 -8.55
C VAL A 91 -6.33 9.87 -9.66
N GLY A 92 -5.10 9.45 -9.32
CA GLY A 92 -4.11 9.00 -10.30
C GLY A 92 -4.49 7.71 -11.02
N PHE A 93 -5.53 7.00 -10.56
CA PHE A 93 -6.07 5.79 -11.18
C PHE A 93 -7.43 6.03 -11.86
N GLY A 94 -7.85 7.29 -11.98
CA GLY A 94 -9.14 7.71 -12.54
C GLY A 94 -9.99 8.48 -11.54
N GLU A 95 -10.95 9.25 -12.05
CA GLU A 95 -11.80 10.15 -11.26
C GLU A 95 -12.59 9.44 -10.14
N PHE A 96 -13.07 8.22 -10.41
CA PHE A 96 -13.77 7.38 -9.42
C PHE A 96 -12.88 6.93 -8.26
N GLY A 97 -11.56 7.10 -8.39
CA GLY A 97 -10.59 6.79 -7.34
C GLY A 97 -10.39 7.90 -6.30
N ASP A 98 -10.87 9.13 -6.53
CA ASP A 98 -10.49 10.28 -5.69
C ASP A 98 -10.96 10.18 -4.22
N GLY A 99 -11.90 9.28 -3.93
CA GLY A 99 -12.30 8.94 -2.55
C GLY A 99 -11.35 7.99 -1.81
N HIS A 100 -10.22 7.60 -2.41
CA HIS A 100 -9.31 6.56 -1.90
C HIS A 100 -7.83 6.95 -2.01
N VAL A 101 -7.00 6.23 -1.27
CA VAL A 101 -5.55 6.20 -1.43
C VAL A 101 -5.05 4.76 -1.51
N ARG A 102 -3.91 4.55 -2.16
CA ARG A 102 -3.30 3.23 -2.31
C ARG A 102 -2.04 3.11 -1.45
N PHE A 103 -2.02 2.11 -0.58
CA PHE A 103 -0.79 1.68 0.09
C PHE A 103 -0.16 0.54 -0.70
N ALA A 104 1.15 0.62 -0.95
CA ALA A 104 1.93 -0.49 -1.48
C ALA A 104 2.65 -1.23 -0.34
N MET A 105 2.54 -2.55 -0.29
CA MET A 105 3.09 -3.38 0.80
C MET A 105 4.58 -3.73 0.58
N ILE A 106 5.37 -2.73 0.19
CA ILE A 106 6.76 -2.90 -0.26
C ILE A 106 7.79 -2.78 0.88
N GLU A 107 7.41 -2.12 1.97
CA GLU A 107 8.21 -1.96 3.18
C GLU A 107 8.11 -3.16 4.14
N ASN A 108 9.10 -3.33 5.01
CA ASN A 108 9.10 -4.39 6.03
C ASN A 108 8.16 -4.09 7.20
N GLU A 109 7.81 -5.11 7.99
CA GLU A 109 6.83 -4.97 9.08
C GLU A 109 7.20 -3.89 10.12
N PRO A 110 8.47 -3.74 10.58
CA PRO A 110 8.85 -2.64 11.45
C PRO A 110 8.56 -1.25 10.87
N ARG A 111 8.86 -1.04 9.58
CA ARG A 111 8.58 0.21 8.85
C ARG A 111 7.09 0.43 8.67
N THR A 112 6.32 -0.63 8.36
CA THR A 112 4.86 -0.58 8.32
C THR A 112 4.27 -0.15 9.68
N ARG A 113 4.75 -0.72 10.79
CA ARG A 113 4.32 -0.31 12.15
C ARG A 113 4.69 1.13 12.46
N GLN A 114 5.84 1.62 11.98
CA GLN A 114 6.22 3.03 12.10
C GLN A 114 5.24 3.94 11.34
N ALA A 115 4.88 3.58 10.10
CA ALA A 115 3.89 4.32 9.32
C ALA A 115 2.53 4.39 10.04
N ILE A 116 2.05 3.26 10.59
CA ILE A 116 0.82 3.19 11.38
C ILE A 116 0.88 4.13 12.60
N ARG A 117 2.01 4.17 13.32
CA ARG A 117 2.19 5.10 14.46
C ARG A 117 2.09 6.56 14.03
N GLY A 118 2.69 6.92 12.90
CA GLY A 118 2.60 8.27 12.33
C GLY A 118 1.16 8.65 11.99
N ILE A 119 0.41 7.74 11.37
CA ILE A 119 -1.01 7.93 11.03
C ILE A 119 -1.86 8.09 12.30
N LYS A 120 -1.64 7.23 13.30
CA LYS A 120 -2.36 7.29 14.58
C LYS A 120 -2.10 8.59 15.32
N GLN A 121 -0.86 9.08 15.30
CA GLN A 121 -0.52 10.36 15.91
C GLN A 121 -1.17 11.54 15.16
N MET A 122 -1.15 11.53 13.83
CA MET A 122 -1.85 12.53 13.01
C MET A 122 -3.35 12.58 13.34
N PHE A 123 -4.02 11.42 13.45
CA PHE A 123 -5.44 11.37 13.82
C PHE A 123 -5.71 11.91 15.23
N ARG A 124 -4.80 11.66 16.17
CA ARG A 124 -4.90 12.19 17.53
C ARG A 124 -4.80 13.72 17.54
N GLU A 125 -3.84 14.27 16.80
CA GLU A 125 -3.63 15.72 16.67
C GLU A 125 -4.82 16.41 15.99
N ASP A 126 -5.48 15.75 15.05
CA ASP A 126 -6.71 16.23 14.40
C ASP A 126 -7.99 15.97 15.23
N GLY A 127 -7.89 15.40 16.44
CA GLY A 127 -9.04 15.18 17.33
C GLY A 127 -9.93 13.98 16.97
N LEU A 128 -9.44 13.05 16.13
CA LEU A 128 -10.19 11.86 15.69
C LEU A 128 -10.01 10.63 16.60
N CYS A 129 -9.12 10.69 17.58
CA CYS A 129 -8.92 9.60 18.56
C CYS A 129 -9.95 9.67 19.71
N HIS A 130 -11.24 9.55 19.38
CA HIS A 130 -12.33 9.35 20.36
C HIS A 130 -13.30 8.23 19.96
N LEU A 131 -12.86 7.30 19.11
CA LEU A 131 -13.62 6.09 18.75
C LEU A 131 -12.86 4.82 19.15
#